data_AF-A0A0W0XVM7-F1
#
_entry.id   AF-A0A0W0XVM7-F1
#
_cell.length_a   1.000
_cell.length_b   1.000
_cell.length_c   1.000
_cell.angle_alpha   90.00
_cell.angle_beta   90.00
_cell.angle_gamma   90.00
#
_symmetry.space_group_name_H-M   'P 1'
#
loop_
_entity.id
_entity.type
_entity.pdbx_description
1 polymer ?
#
loop_
_entity_poly.entity_id
_entity_poly.type
_entity_poly.pdbx_seq_one_letter_code
_entity_poly.pdbx_strand_id
1 'polypeptide(L)'
;MNKNEPMHNVTGGQLIPQDIEAMLEATERFPADVPGDEQKLAFERSKMVKEVDPIGTIPPMTEAQKDELKTASATKDMTLLIDKLGERLAFERSGVRLYEAAIAKAKGFNLPSAFLNRLEHIREEEAEHMAIVKTVMDQLGADATAITPCADVTSVAGMGLIQVMTDPRTDAAQLLNTLLIAELTDNAGWELLIELAMKQGQDVVAECFRIPLKQEQEHLLMIKNLLKETLKLDTEQASCYYLGEDERGWVIKKDGASRAIRHFDSKEEAVTVALKMSENAKARLVIRH
;
A
#
# COMPACT_ATOMS: atom_id res chain seq x y z
N MET A 1 3.88 -34.19 4.56
CA MET A 1 4.18 -33.41 5.79
C MET A 1 2.99 -33.47 6.71
N ASN A 2 3.22 -33.86 7.97
CA ASN A 2 2.17 -33.98 8.97
C ASN A 2 1.70 -32.56 9.35
N LYS A 3 0.42 -32.23 9.16
CA LYS A 3 -0.11 -30.86 9.39
C LYS A 3 -0.07 -30.41 10.86
N ASN A 4 0.36 -31.29 11.77
CA ASN A 4 0.30 -31.11 13.22
C ASN A 4 1.67 -30.96 13.90
N GLU A 5 2.78 -30.96 13.16
CA GLU A 5 4.08 -30.61 13.75
C GLU A 5 4.30 -29.09 13.64
N PRO A 6 4.68 -28.39 14.72
CA PRO A 6 5.00 -26.98 14.65
C PRO A 6 6.18 -26.77 13.69
N MET A 7 6.00 -25.98 12.63
CA MET A 7 7.11 -25.53 11.81
C MET A 7 8.02 -24.64 12.65
N HIS A 8 9.26 -25.07 12.83
CA HIS A 8 10.28 -24.28 13.51
C HIS A 8 11.07 -23.46 12.51
N ASN A 9 11.36 -22.21 12.87
CA ASN A 9 12.34 -21.43 12.14
C ASN A 9 13.71 -22.10 12.30
N VAL A 10 14.29 -22.56 11.19
CA VAL A 10 15.63 -23.19 11.14
C VAL A 10 16.74 -22.18 10.83
N THR A 11 16.42 -20.89 10.84
CA THR A 11 17.38 -19.79 10.67
C THR A 11 17.70 -19.13 12.01
N GLY A 12 18.88 -18.52 12.10
CA GLY A 12 19.38 -17.86 13.31
C GLY A 12 20.49 -18.66 13.99
N GLY A 13 21.75 -18.42 13.62
CA GLY A 13 22.90 -19.17 14.11
C GLY A 13 23.11 -19.09 15.64
N GLN A 14 22.48 -18.13 16.33
CA GLN A 14 22.45 -18.09 17.80
C GLN A 14 21.84 -19.35 18.43
N LEU A 15 20.93 -20.02 17.72
CA LEU A 15 20.29 -21.25 18.18
C LEU A 15 21.19 -22.49 17.97
N ILE A 16 22.22 -22.39 17.10
CA ILE A 16 23.11 -23.50 16.76
C ILE A 16 24.56 -23.01 16.60
N PRO A 17 25.25 -22.61 17.69
CA PRO A 17 26.60 -22.05 17.61
C PRO A 17 27.65 -22.98 16.99
N GLN A 18 27.46 -24.29 17.11
CA GLN A 18 28.37 -25.31 16.55
C GLN A 18 28.33 -25.33 15.01
N ASP A 19 27.16 -25.10 14.42
CA ASP A 19 27.02 -25.01 12.96
C ASP A 19 27.69 -23.74 12.42
N ILE A 20 27.74 -22.66 13.21
CA ILE A 20 28.51 -21.46 12.85
C ILE A 20 30.00 -21.80 12.75
N GLU A 21 30.55 -22.51 13.73
CA GLU A 21 31.96 -22.90 13.72
C GLU A 21 32.29 -23.76 12.49
N ALA A 22 31.46 -24.76 12.19
CA ALA A 22 31.60 -25.57 10.99
C ALA A 22 31.48 -24.75 9.69
N MET A 23 30.59 -23.76 9.63
CA MET A 23 30.48 -22.84 8.50
C MET A 23 31.73 -21.98 8.33
N LEU A 24 32.31 -21.46 9.42
CA LEU A 24 33.54 -20.67 9.38
C LEU A 24 34.73 -21.53 8.90
N GLU A 25 34.89 -22.73 9.45
CA GLU A 25 35.92 -23.68 8.98
C GLU A 25 35.73 -24.02 7.50
N ALA A 26 34.50 -24.18 7.03
CA ALA A 26 34.20 -24.42 5.61
C ALA A 26 34.63 -23.24 4.73
N THR A 27 34.45 -21.98 5.18
CA THR A 27 34.91 -20.80 4.42
C THR A 27 36.44 -20.73 4.29
N GLU A 28 37.18 -21.23 5.28
CA GLU A 28 38.64 -21.33 5.21
C GLU A 28 39.09 -22.46 4.29
N ARG A 29 38.40 -23.61 4.35
CA ARG A 29 38.73 -24.82 3.59
C ARG A 29 38.33 -24.74 2.12
N PHE A 30 37.25 -24.03 1.82
CA PHE A 30 36.70 -23.85 0.48
C PHE A 30 36.58 -22.34 0.19
N PRO A 31 37.71 -21.64 -0.01
CA PRO A 31 37.68 -20.24 -0.37
C PRO A 31 36.95 -20.07 -1.70
N ALA A 32 36.27 -18.93 -1.87
CA ALA A 32 35.59 -18.63 -3.12
C ALA A 32 36.57 -18.67 -4.31
N ASP A 33 36.20 -19.36 -5.39
CA ASP A 33 37.01 -19.47 -6.61
C ASP A 33 37.30 -18.09 -7.24
N VAL A 34 36.45 -17.11 -6.95
CA VAL A 34 36.64 -15.70 -7.31
C VAL A 34 36.69 -14.90 -6.01
N PRO A 35 37.80 -14.21 -5.70
CA PRO A 35 37.87 -13.29 -4.57
C PRO A 35 36.82 -12.20 -4.76
N GLY A 36 35.76 -12.28 -3.96
CA GLY A 36 34.67 -11.31 -3.94
C GLY A 36 35.18 -9.98 -3.41
N ASP A 37 34.90 -8.92 -4.14
CA ASP A 37 35.15 -7.54 -3.74
C ASP A 37 33.90 -6.74 -4.09
N GLU A 38 33.35 -6.04 -3.10
CA GLU A 38 32.20 -5.15 -3.29
C GLU A 38 32.47 -4.12 -4.40
N GLN A 39 33.73 -3.73 -4.62
CA GLN A 39 34.13 -2.81 -5.67
C GLN A 39 34.04 -3.43 -7.07
N LYS A 40 34.31 -4.72 -7.24
CA LYS A 40 34.20 -5.40 -8.54
C LYS A 40 32.75 -5.46 -9.01
N LEU A 41 31.82 -5.79 -8.13
CA LEU A 41 30.40 -5.81 -8.49
C LEU A 41 29.89 -4.40 -8.84
N ALA A 42 30.32 -3.38 -8.10
CA ALA A 42 30.00 -1.99 -8.40
C ALA A 42 30.61 -1.55 -9.75
N PHE A 43 31.84 -1.96 -10.05
CA PHE A 43 32.51 -1.70 -11.32
C PHE A 43 31.76 -2.35 -12.49
N GLU A 44 31.43 -3.64 -12.40
CA GLU A 44 30.69 -4.33 -13.45
C GLU A 44 29.30 -3.74 -13.66
N ARG A 45 28.57 -3.39 -12.60
CA ARG A 45 27.29 -2.67 -12.72
C ARG A 45 27.46 -1.33 -13.44
N SER A 46 28.49 -0.56 -13.09
CA SER A 46 28.78 0.74 -13.71
C SER A 46 29.19 0.61 -15.18
N LYS A 47 29.91 -0.46 -15.53
CA LYS A 47 30.27 -0.80 -16.90
C LYS A 47 29.02 -1.18 -17.70
N MET A 48 28.21 -2.10 -17.18
CA MET A 48 26.98 -2.54 -17.85
C MET A 48 26.02 -1.38 -18.12
N VAL A 49 25.83 -0.45 -17.18
CA VAL A 49 24.99 0.75 -17.38
C VAL A 49 25.44 1.59 -18.59
N LYS A 50 26.72 1.56 -18.98
CA LYS A 50 27.23 2.30 -20.15
C LYS A 50 27.13 1.51 -21.45
N GLU A 51 27.04 0.17 -21.38
CA GLU A 51 27.11 -0.72 -22.53
C GLU A 51 25.74 -1.21 -23.00
N VAL A 52 24.74 -1.22 -22.12
CA VAL A 52 23.40 -1.74 -22.44
C VAL A 52 22.50 -0.68 -23.07
N ASP A 53 21.65 -1.14 -23.99
CA ASP A 53 20.56 -0.34 -24.55
C ASP A 53 19.53 0.01 -23.46
N PRO A 54 18.82 1.15 -23.60
CA PRO A 54 17.74 1.51 -22.69
C PRO A 54 16.59 0.49 -22.78
N ILE A 55 15.83 0.38 -21.69
CA ILE A 55 14.64 -0.47 -21.64
C ILE A 55 13.58 0.10 -22.57
N GLY A 56 13.25 -0.65 -23.63
CA GLY A 56 12.13 -0.34 -24.53
C GLY A 56 12.24 0.99 -25.27
N THR A 57 11.17 1.32 -25.98
CA THR A 57 11.00 2.59 -26.69
C THR A 57 9.53 2.95 -26.73
N ILE A 58 9.21 4.25 -26.84
CA ILE A 58 7.83 4.71 -27.02
C ILE A 58 7.53 4.74 -28.53
N PRO A 59 6.35 4.27 -28.98
CA PRO A 59 5.96 4.40 -30.37
C PRO A 59 6.10 5.84 -30.87
N PRO A 60 6.69 6.06 -32.06
CA PRO A 60 6.91 7.40 -32.56
C PRO A 60 5.56 8.08 -32.85
N MET A 61 5.44 9.34 -32.45
CA MET A 61 4.32 10.19 -32.88
C MET A 61 4.34 10.34 -34.40
N THR A 62 3.16 10.46 -34.99
CA THR A 62 2.98 10.81 -36.41
C THR A 62 3.48 12.23 -36.69
N GLU A 63 3.80 12.54 -37.94
CA GLU A 63 4.25 13.88 -38.32
C GLU A 63 3.18 14.95 -38.02
N ALA A 64 1.89 14.62 -38.21
CA ALA A 64 0.78 15.52 -37.86
C ALA A 64 0.75 15.87 -36.36
N GLN A 65 0.98 14.89 -35.48
CA GLN A 65 1.06 15.12 -34.02
C GLN A 65 2.28 15.98 -33.65
N LYS A 66 3.42 15.78 -34.32
CA LYS A 66 4.63 16.60 -34.08
C LYS A 66 4.42 18.04 -34.53
N ASP A 67 3.79 18.26 -35.68
CA ASP A 67 3.51 19.59 -36.22
C ASP A 67 2.59 20.39 -35.29
N GLU A 68 1.63 19.74 -34.63
CA GLU A 68 0.73 20.37 -33.65
C GLU A 68 1.49 20.90 -32.41
N LEU A 69 2.50 20.16 -31.94
CA LEU A 69 3.33 20.53 -30.79
C LEU A 69 4.35 21.63 -31.10
N LYS A 70 4.56 21.96 -32.39
CA LYS A 70 5.37 23.08 -32.94
C LYS A 70 6.87 23.09 -32.61
N THR A 71 7.32 22.41 -31.56
CA THR A 71 8.72 22.42 -31.10
C THR A 71 9.20 21.05 -30.66
N ALA A 72 10.48 20.77 -30.85
CA ALA A 72 11.10 19.52 -30.42
C ALA A 72 11.05 19.32 -28.88
N SER A 73 11.09 20.42 -28.10
CA SER A 73 10.94 20.34 -26.64
C SER A 73 9.54 19.86 -26.26
N ALA A 74 8.50 20.44 -26.87
CA ALA A 74 7.12 20.04 -26.61
C ALA A 74 6.86 18.57 -27.03
N THR A 75 7.45 18.11 -28.15
CA THR A 75 7.42 16.69 -28.53
C THR A 75 8.05 15.80 -27.47
N LYS A 76 9.21 16.19 -26.93
CA LYS A 76 9.91 15.43 -25.89
C LYS A 76 9.10 15.38 -24.58
N ASP A 77 8.53 16.52 -24.17
CA ASP A 77 7.71 16.60 -22.96
C ASP A 77 6.45 15.73 -23.10
N MET A 78 5.74 15.82 -24.23
CA MET A 78 4.58 14.97 -24.51
C MET A 78 4.96 13.48 -24.55
N THR A 79 6.13 13.14 -25.11
CA THR A 79 6.64 11.76 -25.11
C THR A 79 6.85 11.26 -23.68
N LEU A 80 7.38 12.10 -22.78
CA LEU A 80 7.53 11.76 -21.37
C LEU A 80 6.16 11.56 -20.67
N LEU A 81 5.16 12.39 -20.98
CA LEU A 81 3.81 12.21 -20.45
C LEU A 81 3.20 10.89 -20.91
N ILE A 82 3.33 10.55 -22.19
CA ILE A 82 2.88 9.27 -22.74
C ILE A 82 3.57 8.09 -22.06
N ASP A 83 4.87 8.18 -21.78
CA ASP A 83 5.59 7.13 -21.03
C ASP A 83 4.99 6.91 -19.64
N LYS A 84 4.73 8.01 -18.91
CA LYS A 84 4.14 7.97 -17.57
C LYS A 84 2.67 7.53 -17.57
N LEU A 85 1.91 7.85 -18.63
CA LEU A 85 0.58 7.28 -18.83
C LEU A 85 0.64 5.76 -19.07
N GLY A 86 1.62 5.30 -19.85
CA GLY A 86 1.88 3.87 -20.03
C GLY A 86 2.24 3.17 -18.72
N GLU A 87 3.08 3.80 -17.89
CA GLU A 87 3.37 3.36 -16.53
C GLU A 87 2.09 3.21 -15.70
N ARG A 88 1.25 4.26 -15.69
CA ARG A 88 0.04 4.27 -14.90
C ARG A 88 -0.92 3.17 -15.36
N LEU A 89 -1.17 3.07 -16.65
CA LEU A 89 -2.04 2.03 -17.22
C LEU A 89 -1.56 0.60 -16.86
N ALA A 90 -0.25 0.36 -16.92
CA ALA A 90 0.32 -0.93 -16.54
C ALA A 90 0.17 -1.23 -15.04
N PHE A 91 0.28 -0.21 -14.20
CA PHE A 91 0.07 -0.32 -12.76
C PHE A 91 -1.39 -0.61 -12.41
N GLU A 92 -2.36 0.18 -12.90
CA GLU A 92 -3.80 -0.04 -12.64
C GLU A 92 -4.24 -1.44 -13.07
N ARG A 93 -3.78 -1.88 -14.26
CA ARG A 93 -4.05 -3.24 -14.75
C ARG A 93 -3.50 -4.33 -13.80
N SER A 94 -2.35 -4.06 -13.18
CA SER A 94 -1.75 -4.97 -12.20
C SER A 94 -2.46 -4.87 -10.85
N GLY A 95 -2.93 -3.68 -10.45
CA GLY A 95 -3.75 -3.41 -9.26
C GLY A 95 -5.04 -4.22 -9.26
N VAL A 96 -5.80 -4.20 -10.37
CA VAL A 96 -7.00 -5.05 -10.54
C VAL A 96 -6.68 -6.53 -10.25
N ARG A 97 -5.60 -7.07 -10.84
CA ARG A 97 -5.20 -8.48 -10.64
C ARG A 97 -4.70 -8.75 -9.23
N LEU A 98 -4.04 -7.78 -8.60
CA LEU A 98 -3.58 -7.86 -7.23
C LEU A 98 -4.77 -7.96 -6.27
N TYR A 99 -5.79 -7.13 -6.46
CA TYR A 99 -7.02 -7.16 -5.68
C TYR A 99 -7.86 -8.41 -5.94
N GLU A 100 -7.95 -8.91 -7.18
CA GLU A 100 -8.57 -10.21 -7.46
C GLU A 100 -7.92 -11.35 -6.67
N ALA A 101 -6.59 -11.39 -6.64
CA ALA A 101 -5.85 -12.37 -5.85
C ALA A 101 -6.05 -12.17 -4.34
N ALA A 102 -6.11 -10.91 -3.87
CA ALA A 102 -6.37 -10.59 -2.48
C ALA A 102 -7.76 -11.05 -2.03
N ILE A 103 -8.79 -10.81 -2.86
CA ILE A 103 -10.17 -11.27 -2.62
C ILE A 103 -10.21 -12.80 -2.54
N ALA A 104 -9.53 -13.50 -3.46
CA ALA A 104 -9.45 -14.96 -3.45
C ALA A 104 -8.82 -15.49 -2.15
N LYS A 105 -7.73 -14.87 -1.68
CA LYS A 105 -7.11 -15.21 -0.39
C LYS A 105 -7.99 -14.89 0.80
N ALA A 106 -8.62 -13.72 0.83
CA ALA A 106 -9.54 -13.33 1.89
C ALA A 106 -10.71 -14.32 2.02
N LYS A 107 -11.22 -14.83 0.88
CA LYS A 107 -12.20 -15.93 0.83
C LYS A 107 -11.62 -17.23 1.40
N GLY A 108 -10.39 -17.58 1.02
CA GLY A 108 -9.67 -18.74 1.57
C GLY A 108 -9.43 -18.69 3.09
N PHE A 109 -9.25 -17.48 3.65
CA PHE A 109 -9.14 -17.24 5.09
C PHE A 109 -10.49 -17.15 5.81
N ASN A 110 -11.61 -17.23 5.10
CA ASN A 110 -12.96 -17.02 5.64
C ASN A 110 -13.11 -15.66 6.34
N LEU A 111 -12.54 -14.60 5.76
CA LEU A 111 -12.71 -13.24 6.30
C LEU A 111 -14.17 -12.76 6.16
N PRO A 112 -14.63 -11.85 7.03
CA PRO A 112 -16.02 -11.39 7.03
C PRO A 112 -16.44 -10.75 5.69
N SER A 113 -17.72 -10.85 5.33
CA SER A 113 -18.24 -10.23 4.10
C SER A 113 -17.99 -8.73 4.01
N ALA A 114 -18.02 -8.01 5.14
CA ALA A 114 -17.67 -6.59 5.17
C ALA A 114 -16.22 -6.31 4.74
N PHE A 115 -15.29 -7.23 5.01
CA PHE A 115 -13.91 -7.15 4.55
C PHE A 115 -13.83 -7.40 3.04
N LEU A 116 -14.54 -8.43 2.55
CA LEU A 116 -14.59 -8.76 1.12
C LEU A 116 -15.18 -7.62 0.29
N ASN A 117 -16.31 -7.05 0.73
CA ASN A 117 -16.97 -5.95 0.03
C ASN A 117 -16.06 -4.73 -0.12
N ARG A 118 -15.21 -4.45 0.87
CA ARG A 118 -14.21 -3.38 0.82
C ARG A 118 -13.18 -3.63 -0.28
N LEU A 119 -12.62 -4.85 -0.35
CA LEU A 119 -11.66 -5.20 -1.40
C LEU A 119 -12.31 -5.24 -2.79
N GLU A 120 -13.54 -5.74 -2.89
CA GLU A 120 -14.30 -5.78 -4.15
C GLU A 120 -14.61 -4.37 -4.66
N HIS A 121 -14.94 -3.44 -3.76
CA HIS A 121 -15.12 -2.04 -4.10
C HIS A 121 -13.83 -1.40 -4.64
N ILE A 122 -12.69 -1.58 -3.97
CA ILE A 122 -11.40 -1.05 -4.46
C ILE A 122 -11.08 -1.62 -5.85
N ARG A 123 -11.23 -2.94 -6.03
CA ARG A 123 -11.02 -3.60 -7.34
C ARG A 123 -11.88 -2.99 -8.45
N GLU A 124 -13.10 -2.55 -8.13
CA GLU A 124 -13.99 -1.87 -9.08
C GLU A 124 -13.45 -0.51 -9.48
N GLU A 125 -13.03 0.31 -8.52
CA GLU A 125 -12.45 1.62 -8.78
C GLU A 125 -11.13 1.52 -9.56
N GLU A 126 -10.25 0.57 -9.23
CA GLU A 126 -9.02 0.26 -9.97
C GLU A 126 -9.28 -0.04 -11.46
N ALA A 127 -10.38 -0.76 -11.75
CA ALA A 127 -10.76 -1.06 -13.13
C ALA A 127 -11.28 0.19 -13.86
N GLU A 128 -11.96 1.09 -13.15
CA GLU A 128 -12.39 2.38 -13.67
C GLU A 128 -11.19 3.31 -13.92
N HIS A 129 -10.21 3.32 -13.02
CA HIS A 129 -8.97 4.09 -13.14
C HIS A 129 -8.17 3.65 -14.36
N MET A 130 -7.99 2.34 -14.56
CA MET A 130 -7.40 1.78 -15.77
C MET A 130 -8.12 2.29 -17.04
N ALA A 131 -9.45 2.34 -17.03
CA ALA A 131 -10.24 2.81 -18.17
C ALA A 131 -10.08 4.32 -18.41
N ILE A 132 -9.96 5.12 -17.35
CA ILE A 132 -9.68 6.57 -17.43
C ILE A 132 -8.32 6.79 -18.10
N VAL A 133 -7.26 6.12 -17.65
CA VAL A 133 -5.91 6.28 -18.24
C VAL A 133 -5.91 5.88 -19.70
N LYS A 134 -6.52 4.74 -20.04
CA LYS A 134 -6.67 4.30 -21.43
C LYS A 134 -7.36 5.38 -22.29
N THR A 135 -8.46 5.94 -21.80
CA THR A 135 -9.22 6.97 -22.52
C THR A 135 -8.37 8.22 -22.75
N VAL A 136 -7.59 8.65 -21.75
CA VAL A 136 -6.67 9.78 -21.90
C VAL A 136 -5.59 9.47 -22.93
N MET A 137 -4.99 8.28 -22.91
CA MET A 137 -4.00 7.88 -23.91
C MET A 137 -4.59 7.92 -25.32
N ASP A 138 -5.80 7.38 -25.52
CA ASP A 138 -6.49 7.41 -26.81
C ASP A 138 -6.74 8.86 -27.28
N GLN A 139 -7.14 9.77 -26.38
CA GLN A 139 -7.37 11.19 -26.69
C GLN A 139 -6.09 11.94 -27.09
N LEU A 140 -4.94 11.57 -26.52
CA LEU A 140 -3.64 12.11 -26.89
C LEU A 140 -3.06 11.44 -28.17
N GLY A 141 -3.79 10.48 -28.75
CA GLY A 141 -3.34 9.71 -29.91
C GLY A 141 -2.17 8.78 -29.60
N ALA A 142 -2.03 8.37 -28.34
CA ALA A 142 -1.08 7.35 -27.90
C ALA A 142 -1.69 5.95 -28.01
N ASP A 143 -0.84 4.94 -28.19
CA ASP A 143 -1.25 3.54 -28.21
C ASP A 143 -1.25 2.95 -26.79
N ALA A 144 -2.43 2.78 -26.21
CA ALA A 144 -2.62 2.17 -24.89
C ALA A 144 -2.22 0.67 -24.82
N THR A 145 -1.92 0.03 -25.95
CA THR A 145 -1.42 -1.36 -25.98
C THR A 145 0.10 -1.45 -25.96
N ALA A 146 0.80 -0.32 -26.16
CA ALA A 146 2.25 -0.27 -26.13
C ALA A 146 2.78 -0.49 -24.72
N ILE A 147 3.83 -1.31 -24.61
CA ILE A 147 4.64 -1.40 -23.38
C ILE A 147 5.72 -0.33 -23.50
N THR A 148 5.48 0.81 -22.84
CA THR A 148 6.46 1.89 -22.76
C THR A 148 7.60 1.51 -21.80
N PRO A 149 8.78 2.18 -21.86
CA PRO A 149 9.87 1.97 -20.91
C PRO A 149 9.44 1.95 -19.44
N CYS A 150 8.62 2.93 -19.02
CA CYS A 150 8.14 2.98 -17.65
C CYS A 150 7.10 1.89 -17.34
N ALA A 151 6.25 1.53 -18.32
CA ALA A 151 5.31 0.40 -18.20
C ALA A 151 6.01 -0.95 -17.98
N ASP A 152 7.15 -1.17 -18.64
CA ASP A 152 7.98 -2.36 -18.45
C ASP A 152 8.51 -2.43 -17.01
N VAL A 153 9.22 -1.38 -16.59
CA VAL A 153 9.86 -1.32 -15.26
C VAL A 153 8.85 -1.43 -14.12
N THR A 154 7.70 -0.74 -14.21
CA THR A 154 6.67 -0.84 -13.17
C THR A 154 6.03 -2.22 -13.12
N SER A 155 5.89 -2.90 -14.28
CA SER A 155 5.41 -4.29 -14.32
C SER A 155 6.39 -5.22 -13.61
N VAL A 156 7.70 -5.06 -13.84
CA VAL A 156 8.74 -5.83 -13.14
C VAL A 156 8.71 -5.58 -11.64
N ALA A 157 8.58 -4.32 -11.20
CA ALA A 157 8.46 -3.98 -9.78
C ALA A 157 7.20 -4.63 -9.15
N GLY A 158 6.07 -4.56 -9.85
CA GLY A 158 4.78 -5.13 -9.40
C GLY A 158 4.78 -6.65 -9.30
N MET A 159 5.65 -7.37 -10.03
CA MET A 159 5.77 -8.83 -9.92
C MET A 159 6.03 -9.29 -8.49
N GLY A 160 6.81 -8.55 -7.70
CA GLY A 160 7.08 -8.89 -6.30
C GLY A 160 5.81 -8.88 -5.45
N LEU A 161 4.93 -7.90 -5.67
CA LEU A 161 3.64 -7.81 -4.96
C LEU A 161 2.74 -9.01 -5.30
N ILE A 162 2.67 -9.38 -6.57
CA ILE A 162 1.91 -10.55 -7.01
C ILE A 162 2.48 -11.85 -6.44
N GLN A 163 3.81 -11.98 -6.37
CA GLN A 163 4.44 -13.16 -5.76
C GLN A 163 4.04 -13.32 -4.28
N VAL A 164 4.07 -12.24 -3.50
CA VAL A 164 3.59 -12.28 -2.11
C VAL A 164 2.09 -12.56 -2.06
N MET A 165 1.30 -11.87 -2.90
CA MET A 165 -0.16 -12.02 -2.95
C MET A 165 -0.61 -13.42 -3.36
N THR A 166 0.19 -14.18 -4.11
CA THR A 166 -0.17 -15.52 -4.58
C THR A 166 0.52 -16.65 -3.81
N ASP A 167 1.47 -16.37 -2.93
CA ASP A 167 2.11 -17.39 -2.10
C ASP A 167 1.11 -17.94 -1.05
N PRO A 168 0.76 -19.25 -1.09
CA PRO A 168 -0.25 -19.82 -0.19
C PRO A 168 0.15 -19.81 1.29
N ARG A 169 1.41 -19.49 1.61
CA ARG A 169 1.95 -19.48 2.98
C ARG A 169 1.76 -18.14 3.68
N THR A 170 1.43 -17.07 2.97
CA THR A 170 1.26 -15.77 3.62
C THR A 170 -0.05 -15.69 4.40
N ASP A 171 -0.10 -14.82 5.40
CA ASP A 171 -1.32 -14.54 6.17
C ASP A 171 -2.05 -13.25 5.73
N ALA A 172 -3.14 -12.93 6.43
CA ALA A 172 -3.97 -11.75 6.15
C ALA A 172 -3.23 -10.41 6.41
N ALA A 173 -2.37 -10.35 7.42
CA ALA A 173 -1.62 -9.12 7.72
C ALA A 173 -0.55 -8.87 6.64
N GLN A 174 0.13 -9.91 6.18
CA GLN A 174 1.09 -9.83 5.08
C GLN A 174 0.42 -9.44 3.76
N LEU A 175 -0.77 -9.95 3.49
CA LEU A 175 -1.61 -9.53 2.36
C LEU A 175 -1.94 -8.04 2.42
N LEU A 176 -2.44 -7.55 3.57
CA LEU A 176 -2.80 -6.15 3.75
C LEU A 176 -1.59 -5.22 3.71
N ASN A 177 -0.44 -5.66 4.23
CA ASN A 177 0.81 -4.92 4.12
C ASN A 177 1.31 -4.87 2.66
N THR A 178 1.06 -5.90 1.86
CA THR A 178 1.38 -5.91 0.42
C THR A 178 0.50 -4.92 -0.33
N LEU A 179 -0.81 -4.90 -0.04
CA LEU A 179 -1.72 -3.89 -0.59
C LEU A 179 -1.28 -2.49 -0.17
N LEU A 180 -0.90 -2.27 1.10
CA LEU A 180 -0.43 -0.97 1.57
C LEU A 180 0.77 -0.44 0.78
N ILE A 181 1.69 -1.31 0.34
CA ILE A 181 2.81 -0.92 -0.54
C ILE A 181 2.29 -0.45 -1.91
N ALA A 182 1.31 -1.17 -2.48
CA ALA A 182 0.68 -0.78 -3.73
C ALA A 182 0.00 0.59 -3.59
N GLU A 183 -0.87 0.76 -2.60
CA GLU A 183 -1.62 2.00 -2.33
C GLU A 183 -0.73 3.23 -2.15
N LEU A 184 0.37 3.10 -1.41
CA LEU A 184 1.33 4.19 -1.23
C LEU A 184 2.02 4.59 -2.54
N THR A 185 2.34 3.59 -3.36
CA THR A 185 2.92 3.82 -4.69
C THR A 185 1.89 4.44 -5.63
N ASP A 186 0.63 4.05 -5.48
CA ASP A 186 -0.46 4.52 -6.32
C ASP A 186 -0.74 6.01 -6.14
N ASN A 187 -0.93 6.41 -4.89
CA ASN A 187 -1.13 7.81 -4.49
C ASN A 187 -0.03 8.72 -5.08
N ALA A 188 1.23 8.32 -4.91
CA ALA A 188 2.37 9.08 -5.44
C ALA A 188 2.40 9.12 -6.98
N GLY A 189 1.95 8.04 -7.64
CA GLY A 189 1.83 7.96 -9.09
C GLY A 189 0.82 8.96 -9.65
N TRP A 190 -0.38 9.03 -9.05
CA TRP A 190 -1.41 9.99 -9.45
C TRP A 190 -1.00 11.44 -9.23
N GLU A 191 -0.41 11.76 -8.07
CA GLU A 191 0.11 13.10 -7.78
C GLU A 191 1.12 13.56 -8.84
N LEU A 192 2.11 12.71 -9.15
CA LEU A 192 3.12 12.98 -10.17
C LEU A 192 2.51 13.17 -11.56
N LEU A 193 1.54 12.35 -11.94
CA LEU A 193 0.91 12.39 -13.25
C LEU A 193 0.10 13.68 -13.45
N ILE A 194 -0.60 14.14 -12.42
CA ILE A 194 -1.29 15.43 -12.40
C ILE A 194 -0.28 16.58 -12.58
N GLU A 195 0.80 16.59 -11.81
CA GLU A 195 1.84 17.63 -11.91
C GLU A 195 2.45 17.67 -13.31
N LEU A 196 2.72 16.50 -13.90
CA LEU A 196 3.29 16.38 -15.23
C LEU A 196 2.32 16.89 -16.31
N ALA A 197 1.04 16.52 -16.22
CA ALA A 197 0.01 16.99 -17.15
C ALA A 197 -0.15 18.52 -17.08
N MET A 198 -0.24 19.09 -15.87
CA MET A 198 -0.31 20.55 -15.66
C MET A 198 0.91 21.27 -16.24
N LYS A 199 2.11 20.76 -15.98
CA LYS A 199 3.37 21.33 -16.50
C LYS A 199 3.39 21.39 -18.03
N GLN A 200 2.69 20.48 -18.71
CA GLN A 200 2.61 20.39 -20.16
C GLN A 200 1.39 21.11 -20.75
N GLY A 201 0.63 21.85 -19.93
CA GLY A 201 -0.58 22.56 -20.37
C GLY A 201 -1.75 21.64 -20.70
N GLN A 202 -1.76 20.42 -20.17
CA GLN A 202 -2.84 19.44 -20.33
C GLN A 202 -3.81 19.51 -19.15
N ASP A 203 -4.39 20.68 -18.89
CA ASP A 203 -5.23 20.93 -17.71
C ASP A 203 -6.45 20.00 -17.63
N VAL A 204 -7.06 19.69 -18.78
CA VAL A 204 -8.20 18.77 -18.86
C VAL A 204 -7.80 17.35 -18.44
N VAL A 205 -6.62 16.89 -18.89
CA VAL A 205 -6.07 15.59 -18.52
C VAL A 205 -5.77 15.55 -17.02
N ALA A 206 -5.17 16.60 -16.47
CA ALA A 206 -4.90 16.70 -15.05
C ALA A 206 -6.18 16.62 -14.21
N GLU A 207 -7.27 17.24 -14.66
CA GLU A 207 -8.56 17.19 -13.97
C GLU A 207 -9.18 15.79 -13.99
N CYS A 208 -9.04 15.03 -15.09
CA CYS A 208 -9.49 13.64 -15.16
C CYS A 208 -8.87 12.74 -14.07
N PHE A 209 -7.70 13.11 -13.55
CA PHE A 209 -6.96 12.32 -12.55
C PHE A 209 -7.26 12.72 -11.10
N ARG A 210 -8.02 13.80 -10.87
CA ARG A 210 -8.39 14.25 -9.51
C ARG A 210 -9.30 13.27 -8.79
N ILE A 211 -10.23 12.64 -9.52
CA ILE A 211 -11.14 11.64 -8.95
C ILE A 211 -10.38 10.37 -8.56
N PRO A 212 -9.58 9.74 -9.46
CA PRO A 212 -8.72 8.62 -9.09
C PRO A 212 -7.84 8.91 -7.87
N LEU A 213 -7.14 10.05 -7.85
CA LEU A 213 -6.29 10.41 -6.69
C LEU A 213 -7.09 10.45 -5.38
N LYS A 214 -8.32 10.98 -5.39
CA LYS A 214 -9.14 11.03 -4.18
C LYS A 214 -9.56 9.63 -3.74
N GLN A 215 -9.96 8.78 -4.68
CA GLN A 215 -10.31 7.38 -4.40
C GLN A 215 -9.11 6.62 -3.83
N GLU A 216 -7.91 6.79 -4.41
CA GLU A 216 -6.68 6.17 -3.91
C GLU A 216 -6.28 6.64 -2.49
N GLN A 217 -6.58 7.89 -2.14
CA GLN A 217 -6.40 8.36 -0.77
C GLN A 217 -7.36 7.66 0.21
N GLU A 218 -8.59 7.37 -0.23
CA GLU A 218 -9.58 6.62 0.54
C GLU A 218 -9.20 5.13 0.66
N HIS A 219 -8.73 4.51 -0.43
CA HIS A 219 -8.19 3.15 -0.46
C HIS A 219 -7.03 2.98 0.53
N LEU A 220 -6.05 3.88 0.49
CA LEU A 220 -4.91 3.87 1.40
C LEU A 220 -5.34 3.89 2.87
N LEU A 221 -6.32 4.73 3.22
CA LEU A 221 -6.87 4.77 4.58
C LEU A 221 -7.61 3.48 4.94
N MET A 222 -8.37 2.92 4.00
CA MET A 222 -9.10 1.68 4.18
C MET A 222 -8.14 0.51 4.46
N ILE A 223 -7.10 0.34 3.65
CA ILE A 223 -6.10 -0.72 3.82
C ILE A 223 -5.31 -0.55 5.12
N LYS A 224 -4.93 0.69 5.48
CA LYS A 224 -4.28 0.98 6.78
C LYS A 224 -5.15 0.55 7.96
N ASN A 225 -6.44 0.86 7.92
CA ASN A 225 -7.37 0.49 9.00
C ASN A 225 -7.58 -1.02 9.07
N LEU A 226 -7.78 -1.68 7.92
CA LEU A 226 -7.88 -3.14 7.86
C LEU A 226 -6.63 -3.83 8.42
N LEU A 227 -5.44 -3.30 8.11
CA LEU A 227 -4.18 -3.84 8.62
C LEU A 227 -4.10 -3.69 10.14
N LYS A 228 -4.46 -2.52 10.69
CA LYS A 228 -4.50 -2.30 12.13
C LYS A 228 -5.49 -3.21 12.84
N GLU A 229 -6.69 -3.38 12.28
CA GLU A 229 -7.71 -4.31 12.79
C GLU A 229 -7.16 -5.76 12.81
N THR A 230 -6.50 -6.18 11.73
CA THR A 230 -5.92 -7.52 11.60
C THR A 230 -4.77 -7.76 12.57
N LEU A 231 -3.93 -6.75 12.78
CA LEU A 231 -2.85 -6.77 13.78
C LEU A 231 -3.34 -6.52 15.20
N LYS A 232 -4.64 -6.25 15.39
CA LYS A 232 -5.26 -5.92 16.68
C LYS A 232 -4.59 -4.72 17.36
N LEU A 233 -4.07 -3.78 16.55
CA LEU A 233 -3.44 -2.56 17.04
C LEU A 233 -4.49 -1.54 17.53
N ASP A 234 -5.74 -1.66 17.07
CA ASP A 234 -6.87 -0.84 17.51
C ASP A 234 -8.07 -1.73 17.87
N THR A 235 -7.99 -2.44 19.00
CA THR A 235 -9.16 -2.68 19.89
C THR A 235 -8.70 -2.72 21.34
N GLU A 236 -8.06 -1.66 21.84
CA GLU A 236 -8.55 -1.21 23.13
C GLU A 236 -9.98 -0.75 22.83
N GLN A 237 -10.99 -1.43 23.36
CA GLN A 237 -12.22 -0.72 23.69
C GLN A 237 -11.74 0.52 24.44
N ALA A 238 -11.69 1.69 23.78
CA ALA A 238 -11.41 2.93 24.47
C ALA A 238 -12.51 3.02 25.51
N SER A 239 -12.22 2.57 26.73
CA SER A 239 -13.25 2.31 27.71
C SER A 239 -13.96 3.62 27.94
N CYS A 240 -15.22 3.75 27.55
CA CYS A 240 -15.91 5.01 27.79
C CYS A 240 -16.30 5.04 29.26
N TYR A 241 -16.05 6.16 29.93
CA TYR A 241 -16.74 6.48 31.16
C TYR A 241 -17.95 7.37 30.81
N TYR A 242 -19.10 7.04 31.38
CA TYR A 242 -20.31 7.85 31.30
C TYR A 242 -20.52 8.53 32.64
N LEU A 243 -20.67 9.84 32.61
CA LEU A 243 -21.17 10.63 33.72
C LEU A 243 -22.63 10.99 33.44
N GLY A 244 -23.52 10.65 34.36
CA GLY A 244 -24.94 11.03 34.30
C GLY A 244 -25.52 11.16 35.70
N GLU A 245 -26.84 11.29 35.80
CA GLU A 245 -27.56 11.45 37.06
C GLU A 245 -28.58 10.30 37.24
N ASP A 246 -28.66 9.75 38.46
CA ASP A 246 -29.69 8.79 38.86
C ASP A 246 -30.39 9.24 40.16
N GLU A 247 -31.32 8.43 40.67
CA GLU A 247 -32.10 8.75 41.90
C GLU A 247 -31.24 9.00 43.15
N ARG A 248 -29.94 8.70 43.12
CA ARG A 248 -28.98 8.87 44.22
C ARG A 248 -27.91 9.93 43.92
N GLY A 249 -28.08 10.72 42.85
CA GLY A 249 -27.17 11.79 42.46
C GLY A 249 -26.32 11.46 41.23
N TRP A 250 -25.16 12.11 41.12
CA TRP A 250 -24.26 11.97 39.97
C TRP A 250 -23.53 10.63 40.00
N VAL A 251 -23.51 9.94 38.85
CA VAL A 251 -22.99 8.58 38.74
C VAL A 251 -22.00 8.44 37.61
N ILE A 252 -20.88 7.74 37.89
CA ILE A 252 -19.89 7.33 36.90
C ILE A 252 -20.08 5.84 36.58
N LYS A 253 -20.21 5.50 35.30
CA LYS A 253 -20.27 4.12 34.80
C LYS A 253 -19.20 3.87 33.74
N LYS A 254 -18.56 2.70 33.76
CA LYS A 254 -17.74 2.25 32.64
C LYS A 254 -18.66 1.65 31.57
N ASP A 255 -18.29 1.79 30.31
CA ASP A 255 -19.02 1.20 29.19
C ASP A 255 -19.23 -0.31 29.38
N GLY A 256 -20.46 -0.77 29.16
CA GLY A 256 -20.90 -2.15 29.44
C GLY A 256 -21.07 -2.53 30.93
N ALA A 257 -20.81 -1.64 31.89
CA ALA A 257 -20.98 -1.95 33.31
C ALA A 257 -22.46 -1.81 33.76
N SER A 258 -22.99 -2.88 34.37
CA SER A 258 -24.34 -2.88 34.95
C SER A 258 -24.43 -2.13 36.28
N ARG A 259 -23.30 -1.84 36.92
CA ARG A 259 -23.24 -1.15 38.22
C ARG A 259 -22.49 0.18 38.10
N ALA A 260 -22.97 1.15 38.89
CA ALA A 260 -22.25 2.38 39.15
C ALA A 260 -20.90 2.08 39.79
N ILE A 261 -19.87 2.82 39.38
CA ILE A 261 -18.56 2.78 40.03
C ILE A 261 -18.64 3.57 41.34
N ARG A 262 -19.27 4.74 41.31
CA ARG A 262 -19.41 5.64 42.44
C ARG A 262 -20.53 6.65 42.22
N HIS A 263 -21.14 7.06 43.33
CA HIS A 263 -22.15 8.12 43.42
C HIS A 263 -21.55 9.36 44.08
N PHE A 264 -22.03 10.52 43.67
CA PHE A 264 -21.60 11.83 44.14
C PHE A 264 -22.80 12.76 44.29
N ASP A 265 -22.78 13.56 45.35
CA ASP A 265 -23.84 14.55 45.61
C ASP A 265 -23.64 15.83 44.78
N SER A 266 -22.41 16.11 44.31
CA SER A 266 -22.04 17.27 43.49
C SER A 266 -21.59 16.87 42.10
N LYS A 267 -22.06 17.61 41.09
CA LYS A 267 -21.63 17.47 39.69
C LYS A 267 -20.15 17.79 39.51
N GLU A 268 -19.66 18.84 40.16
CA GLU A 268 -18.27 19.29 40.06
C GLU A 268 -17.32 18.21 40.57
N GLU A 269 -17.66 17.57 41.69
CA GLU A 269 -16.88 16.45 42.24
C GLU A 269 -16.90 15.24 41.28
N ALA A 270 -18.08 14.90 40.75
CA ALA A 270 -18.23 13.79 39.82
C ALA A 270 -17.45 14.00 38.50
N VAL A 271 -17.48 15.20 37.94
CA VAL A 271 -16.70 15.56 36.73
C VAL A 271 -15.21 15.46 37.00
N THR A 272 -14.74 16.00 38.13
CA THR A 272 -13.32 15.98 38.50
C THR A 272 -12.79 14.55 38.63
N VAL A 273 -13.56 13.67 39.29
CA VAL A 273 -13.18 12.26 39.44
C VAL A 273 -13.28 11.52 38.10
N ALA A 274 -14.32 11.77 37.31
CA ALA A 274 -14.50 11.13 36.00
C ALA A 274 -13.37 11.48 35.02
N LEU A 275 -12.92 12.74 34.99
CA LEU A 275 -11.81 13.20 34.17
C LEU A 275 -10.50 12.50 34.56
N LYS A 276 -10.18 12.48 35.86
CA LYS A 276 -8.99 11.81 36.39
C LYS A 276 -9.01 10.31 36.08
N MET A 277 -10.17 9.67 36.19
CA MET A 277 -10.34 8.26 35.85
C MET A 277 -10.17 8.00 34.36
N SER A 278 -10.73 8.86 33.50
CA SER A 278 -10.60 8.73 32.05
C SER A 278 -9.15 8.95 31.60
N GLU A 279 -8.45 9.93 32.17
CA GLU A 279 -7.04 10.20 31.85
C GLU A 279 -6.13 9.03 32.25
N ASN A 280 -6.28 8.52 33.48
CA ASN A 280 -5.49 7.39 33.98
C ASN A 280 -5.69 6.11 33.14
N ALA A 281 -6.90 5.91 32.62
CA ALA A 281 -7.26 4.73 31.83
C ALA A 281 -7.13 4.94 30.31
N LYS A 282 -6.61 6.10 29.85
CA LYS A 282 -6.60 6.50 28.42
C LYS A 282 -7.96 6.30 27.73
N ALA A 283 -9.00 6.62 28.48
CA ALA A 283 -10.40 6.36 28.20
C ALA A 283 -11.10 7.65 27.76
N ARG A 284 -12.20 7.53 27.00
CA ARG A 284 -13.04 8.68 26.65
C ARG A 284 -14.06 8.95 27.76
N LEU A 285 -14.29 10.22 28.10
CA LEU A 285 -15.38 10.63 28.98
C LEU A 285 -16.55 11.17 28.17
N VAL A 286 -17.77 10.71 28.46
CA VAL A 286 -19.03 11.20 27.90
C VAL A 286 -19.91 11.72 29.03
N ILE A 287 -20.22 13.00 29.03
CA ILE A 287 -21.11 13.64 29.99
C ILE A 287 -22.52 13.68 29.38
N ARG A 288 -23.48 13.00 30.01
CA ARG A 288 -24.90 13.05 29.64
C ARG A 288 -25.59 14.06 30.56
N HIS A 289 -26.36 14.96 29.95
CA HIS A 289 -27.20 15.93 30.63
C HIS A 289 -28.56 15.33 30.96
#